data_AF-A0A1J4LN56-F1
#
_entry.id   AF-A0A1J4LN56-F1
#
_cell.length_a   1.000
_cell.length_b   1.000
_cell.length_c   1.000
_cell.angle_alpha   90.00
_cell.angle_beta   90.00
_cell.angle_gamma   90.00
#
_symmetry.space_group_name_H-M   'P 1'
#
loop_
_entity.id
_entity.type
_entity.pdbx_description
1 polymer ?
#
loop_
_entity_poly.entity_id
_entity_poly.type
_entity_poly.pdbx_seq_one_letter_code
_entity_poly.pdbx_strand_id
1 'polypeptide(L)'
;MSFERIVQTTEESLGQDRKRREVFQEELSAYEQGECTQFNQTREAIARQQDCLETLKEYLEAEQSEIGSLIDQSEFLNVDQAVQHREEAIEKLSRHNEFLLEYVEAVQQALEKITQNLETVEAGNPDNVEADPEPNFNRARKALENHNKVVDGLGKNMRILNAYLM
;
A
#
# COMPACT_ATOMS: atom_id res chain seq x y z
N MET A 1 -16.72 7.53 -3.24
CA MET A 1 -16.63 7.02 -1.85
C MET A 1 -15.36 6.15 -1.65
N SER A 2 -14.49 5.99 -2.64
CA SER A 2 -13.29 5.13 -2.61
C SER A 2 -12.10 5.74 -1.87
N PHE A 3 -11.81 7.04 -2.04
CA PHE A 3 -10.60 7.67 -1.50
C PHE A 3 -10.42 7.58 0.03
N GLU A 4 -11.44 7.87 0.83
CA GLU A 4 -11.34 7.78 2.31
C GLU A 4 -11.07 6.33 2.77
N ARG A 5 -11.65 5.35 2.08
CA ARG A 5 -11.40 3.92 2.36
C ARG A 5 -9.98 3.53 2.00
N ILE A 6 -9.46 3.99 0.87
CA ILE A 6 -8.07 3.76 0.45
C ILE A 6 -7.09 4.34 1.47
N VAL A 7 -7.31 5.57 1.93
CA VAL A 7 -6.48 6.20 2.96
C VAL A 7 -6.55 5.42 4.28
N GLN A 8 -7.75 5.09 4.75
CA GLN A 8 -7.94 4.33 5.98
C GLN A 8 -7.26 2.96 5.90
N THR A 9 -7.44 2.19 4.83
CA THR A 9 -6.83 0.87 4.67
C THR A 9 -5.30 0.97 4.53
N THR A 10 -4.79 2.05 3.93
CA THR A 10 -3.34 2.34 3.91
C THR A 10 -2.80 2.57 5.33
N GLU A 11 -3.49 3.36 6.15
CA GLU A 11 -3.12 3.58 7.55
C GLU A 11 -3.20 2.29 8.38
N GLU A 12 -4.24 1.48 8.16
CA GLU A 12 -4.38 0.17 8.78
C GLU A 12 -3.21 -0.75 8.40
N SER A 13 -2.80 -0.77 7.12
CA SER A 13 -1.65 -1.55 6.63
C SER A 13 -0.35 -1.15 7.34
N LEU A 14 -0.10 0.16 7.51
CA LEU A 14 1.03 0.68 8.28
C LEU A 14 0.95 0.28 9.76
N GLY A 15 -0.26 0.26 10.33
CA GLY A 15 -0.52 -0.26 11.67
C GLY A 15 -0.19 -1.75 11.80
N GLN A 16 -0.52 -2.56 10.79
CA GLN A 16 -0.15 -3.98 10.77
C GLN A 16 1.36 -4.18 10.65
N ASP A 17 2.07 -3.36 9.84
CA ASP A 17 3.53 -3.41 9.77
C ASP A 17 4.18 -3.17 11.13
N ARG A 18 3.68 -2.20 11.91
CA ARG A 18 4.16 -1.93 13.27
C ARG A 18 3.93 -3.14 14.19
N LYS A 19 2.70 -3.66 14.21
CA LYS A 19 2.35 -4.83 15.04
C LYS A 19 3.20 -6.05 14.69
N ARG A 20 3.42 -6.32 13.40
CA ARG A 20 4.29 -7.41 12.95
C ARG A 20 5.70 -7.28 13.50
N ARG A 21 6.28 -6.07 13.50
CA ARG A 21 7.62 -5.82 14.05
C ARG A 21 7.67 -6.01 15.55
N GLU A 22 6.68 -5.52 16.28
CA GLU A 22 6.58 -5.67 17.73
C GLU A 22 6.51 -7.16 18.11
N VAL A 23 5.59 -7.90 17.49
CA VAL A 23 5.42 -9.34 17.71
C VAL A 23 6.69 -10.12 17.33
N PHE A 24 7.33 -9.79 16.22
CA PHE A 24 8.57 -10.45 15.82
C PHE A 24 9.70 -10.23 16.83
N GLN A 25 9.83 -9.02 17.41
CA GLN A 25 10.84 -8.74 18.42
C GLN A 25 10.60 -9.53 19.71
N GLU A 26 9.35 -9.67 20.12
CA GLU A 26 8.95 -10.47 21.28
C GLU A 26 9.26 -11.96 21.04
N GLU A 27 8.82 -12.52 19.91
CA GLU A 27 9.07 -13.92 19.57
C GLU A 27 10.56 -14.21 19.34
N LEU A 28 11.32 -13.28 18.75
CA LEU A 28 12.77 -13.44 18.58
C LEU A 28 13.48 -13.53 19.94
N SER A 29 13.07 -12.69 20.90
CA SER A 29 13.63 -12.74 22.26
C SER A 29 13.32 -14.06 22.96
N ALA A 30 12.10 -14.59 22.79
CA ALA A 30 11.70 -15.89 23.31
C ALA A 30 12.46 -17.04 22.61
N TYR A 31 12.68 -16.94 21.30
CA TYR A 31 13.43 -17.92 20.52
C TYR A 31 14.90 -18.00 20.96
N GLU A 32 15.56 -16.85 21.14
CA GLU A 32 16.94 -16.76 21.62
C GLU A 32 17.13 -17.34 23.03
N GLN A 33 16.08 -17.27 23.86
CA GLN A 33 16.05 -17.85 25.21
C GLN A 33 15.65 -19.34 25.21
N GLY A 34 15.29 -19.91 24.06
CA GLY A 34 14.81 -21.27 23.92
C GLY A 34 13.39 -21.49 24.47
N GLU A 35 12.64 -20.41 24.70
CA GLU A 35 11.25 -20.44 25.18
C GLU A 35 10.25 -20.75 24.06
N CYS A 36 10.62 -20.49 22.81
CA CYS A 36 9.88 -20.93 21.63
C CYS A 36 10.82 -21.49 20.54
N THR A 37 10.23 -22.20 19.58
CA THR A 37 10.93 -22.79 18.42
C THR A 37 10.31 -22.36 17.08
N GLN A 38 9.25 -21.56 17.14
CA GLN A 38 8.43 -21.15 15.99
C GLN A 38 7.93 -19.72 16.21
N PHE A 39 7.68 -19.01 15.10
CA PHE A 39 7.23 -17.62 15.06
C PHE A 39 5.74 -17.52 14.67
N ASN A 40 4.89 -18.24 15.42
CA ASN A 40 3.46 -18.38 15.08
C ASN A 40 2.72 -17.04 15.11
N GLN A 41 3.01 -16.17 16.07
CA GLN A 41 2.36 -14.87 16.18
C GLN A 41 2.83 -13.93 15.06
N THR A 42 4.11 -14.00 14.68
CA THR A 42 4.64 -13.25 13.53
C THR A 42 3.96 -13.70 12.25
N ARG A 43 3.74 -15.00 12.04
CA ARG A 43 2.99 -15.52 10.89
C ARG A 43 1.55 -15.02 10.86
N GLU A 44 0.86 -15.01 12.01
CA GLU A 44 -0.48 -14.42 12.09
C GLU A 44 -0.48 -12.93 11.75
N ALA A 45 0.53 -12.18 12.22
CA ALA A 45 0.66 -10.76 11.91
C ALA A 45 0.95 -10.52 10.42
N ILE A 46 1.78 -11.36 9.79
CA ILE A 46 2.02 -11.34 8.33
C ILE A 46 0.72 -11.60 7.57
N ALA A 47 -0.04 -12.63 7.94
CA ALA A 47 -1.31 -12.96 7.29
C ALA A 47 -2.30 -11.79 7.37
N ARG A 48 -2.49 -11.19 8.56
CA ARG A 48 -3.34 -10.00 8.72
C ARG A 48 -2.88 -8.81 7.89
N GLN A 49 -1.57 -8.63 7.74
CA GLN A 49 -1.03 -7.59 6.88
C GLN A 49 -1.29 -7.88 5.40
N GLN A 50 -1.17 -9.14 4.97
CA GLN A 50 -1.48 -9.57 3.61
C GLN A 50 -2.97 -9.34 3.30
N ASP A 51 -3.89 -9.75 4.18
CA ASP A 51 -5.33 -9.52 4.02
C ASP A 51 -5.65 -8.02 3.87
N CYS A 52 -4.99 -7.17 4.65
CA CYS A 52 -5.13 -5.72 4.57
C CYS A 52 -4.61 -5.16 3.23
N LEU A 53 -3.49 -5.67 2.73
CA LEU A 53 -2.93 -5.28 1.44
C LEU A 53 -3.78 -5.76 0.26
N GLU A 54 -4.40 -6.94 0.35
CA GLU A 54 -5.35 -7.43 -0.64
C GLU A 54 -6.60 -6.56 -0.69
N THR A 55 -7.16 -6.22 0.48
CA THR A 55 -8.28 -5.28 0.57
C THR A 55 -7.93 -3.91 -0.04
N LEU A 56 -6.73 -3.40 0.24
CA LEU A 56 -6.25 -2.15 -0.35
C LEU A 56 -6.16 -2.26 -1.88
N LYS A 57 -5.62 -3.37 -2.39
CA LYS A 57 -5.52 -3.62 -3.83
C LYS A 57 -6.89 -3.62 -4.51
N GLU A 58 -7.89 -4.29 -3.92
CA GLU A 58 -9.25 -4.30 -4.45
C GLU A 58 -9.85 -2.88 -4.54
N TYR A 59 -9.61 -2.05 -3.52
CA TYR A 59 -10.07 -0.66 -3.55
C TYR A 59 -9.35 0.19 -4.60
N LEU A 60 -8.05 -0.04 -4.81
CA LEU A 60 -7.28 0.63 -5.87
C LEU A 60 -7.75 0.21 -7.26
N GLU A 61 -8.02 -1.08 -7.48
CA GLU A 61 -8.57 -1.58 -8.76
C GLU A 61 -9.97 -0.99 -9.04
N ALA A 62 -10.81 -0.89 -8.02
CA ALA A 62 -12.11 -0.22 -8.13
C ALA A 62 -11.96 1.27 -8.45
N GLU A 63 -11.06 1.99 -7.77
CA GLU A 63 -10.79 3.40 -8.05
C GLU A 63 -10.27 3.61 -9.48
N GLN A 64 -9.42 2.72 -9.99
CA GLN A 64 -8.94 2.78 -11.37
C GLN A 64 -10.11 2.69 -12.38
N SER A 65 -11.11 1.85 -12.10
CA SER A 65 -12.34 1.78 -12.91
C SER A 65 -13.20 3.05 -12.78
N GLU A 66 -13.26 3.65 -11.59
CA GLU A 66 -13.96 4.93 -11.36
C GLU A 66 -13.28 6.08 -12.12
N ILE A 67 -11.94 6.12 -12.16
CA ILE A 67 -11.16 7.10 -12.94
C ILE A 67 -11.49 6.97 -14.43
N GLY A 68 -11.54 5.74 -14.95
CA GLY A 68 -11.97 5.47 -16.33
C GLY A 68 -13.36 6.04 -16.62
N SER A 69 -14.31 5.82 -15.72
CA SER A 69 -15.67 6.37 -15.85
C SER A 69 -15.71 7.90 -15.78
N LEU A 70 -14.83 8.52 -14.97
CA LEU A 70 -14.71 9.98 -14.88
C LEU A 70 -14.17 10.58 -16.17
N ILE A 71 -13.19 9.92 -16.82
CA ILE A 71 -12.68 10.32 -18.14
C ILE A 71 -13.83 10.38 -19.14
N ASP A 72 -14.61 9.30 -19.25
CA ASP A 72 -15.73 9.20 -20.19
C ASP A 72 -16.80 10.28 -19.90
N GLN A 73 -17.14 10.48 -18.63
CA GLN A 73 -18.15 11.46 -18.23
C GLN A 73 -17.69 12.90 -18.40
N SER A 74 -16.39 13.19 -18.41
CA SER A 74 -15.89 14.55 -18.49
C SER A 74 -15.38 14.93 -19.89
N GLU A 75 -15.53 14.04 -20.87
CA GLU A 75 -15.10 14.25 -22.26
C GLU A 75 -15.79 15.46 -22.92
N PHE A 76 -17.04 15.76 -22.52
CA PHE A 76 -17.83 16.86 -23.08
C PHE A 76 -17.39 18.26 -22.63
N LEU A 77 -16.51 18.36 -21.62
CA LEU A 77 -16.00 19.66 -21.15
C LEU A 77 -15.15 20.30 -22.25
N ASN A 78 -15.55 21.51 -22.66
CA ASN A 78 -14.93 22.25 -23.78
C ASN A 78 -14.37 23.62 -23.38
N VAL A 79 -14.57 24.04 -22.13
CA VAL A 79 -13.99 25.28 -21.60
C VAL A 79 -12.55 25.00 -21.20
N ASP A 80 -11.58 25.74 -21.76
CA ASP A 80 -10.13 25.49 -21.57
C ASP A 80 -9.73 25.30 -20.10
N GLN A 81 -10.29 26.10 -19.18
CA GLN A 81 -10.03 25.97 -17.74
C GLN A 81 -10.62 24.68 -17.15
N ALA A 82 -11.80 24.26 -17.60
CA ALA A 82 -12.43 23.03 -17.16
C ALA A 82 -11.70 21.79 -17.70
N VAL A 83 -11.21 21.86 -18.94
CA VAL A 83 -10.37 20.82 -19.56
C VAL A 83 -9.04 20.67 -18.80
N GLN A 84 -8.37 21.79 -18.53
CA GLN A 84 -7.11 21.78 -17.79
C GLN A 84 -7.29 21.17 -16.38
N HIS A 85 -8.31 21.61 -15.63
CA HIS A 85 -8.56 21.07 -14.29
C HIS A 85 -8.97 19.59 -14.30
N ARG A 86 -9.71 19.15 -15.33
CA ARG A 86 -10.04 17.75 -15.56
C ARG A 86 -8.78 16.91 -15.76
N GLU A 87 -7.93 17.32 -16.70
CA GLU A 87 -6.69 16.60 -17.02
C GLU A 87 -5.75 16.52 -15.82
N GLU A 88 -5.54 17.63 -15.11
CA GLU A 88 -4.74 17.66 -13.89
C GLU A 88 -5.33 16.78 -12.78
N ALA A 89 -6.66 16.72 -12.63
CA ALA A 89 -7.30 15.86 -11.63
C ALA A 89 -7.14 14.38 -11.98
N ILE A 90 -7.37 13.99 -13.24
CA ILE A 90 -7.23 12.62 -13.73
C ILE A 90 -5.78 12.14 -13.62
N GLU A 91 -4.82 12.98 -14.01
CA GLU A 91 -3.40 12.66 -13.91
C GLU A 91 -2.99 12.43 -12.45
N LYS A 92 -3.46 13.28 -11.53
CA LYS A 92 -3.17 13.12 -10.10
C LYS A 92 -3.84 11.88 -9.50
N LEU A 93 -5.10 11.58 -9.86
CA LEU A 93 -5.78 10.37 -9.40
C LEU A 93 -5.09 9.10 -9.92
N SER A 94 -4.72 9.09 -11.19
CA SER A 94 -4.03 7.94 -11.80
C SER A 94 -2.68 7.71 -11.13
N ARG A 95 -1.88 8.77 -10.92
CA ARG A 95 -0.60 8.66 -10.21
C ARG A 95 -0.74 8.27 -8.75
N HIS A 96 -1.75 8.79 -8.05
CA HIS A 96 -2.07 8.37 -6.69
C HIS A 96 -2.28 6.85 -6.62
N ASN A 97 -3.11 6.33 -7.52
CA ASN A 97 -3.43 4.91 -7.61
C ASN A 97 -2.20 4.06 -7.95
N GLU A 98 -1.43 4.46 -8.96
CA GLU A 98 -0.18 3.80 -9.36
C GLU A 98 0.83 3.69 -8.21
N PHE A 99 1.03 4.77 -7.45
CA PHE A 99 1.97 4.75 -6.32
C PHE A 99 1.49 3.87 -5.17
N LEU A 100 0.19 3.80 -4.91
CA LEU A 100 -0.32 2.89 -3.88
C LEU A 100 -0.28 1.42 -4.31
N LEU A 101 -0.48 1.14 -5.61
CA LEU A 101 -0.26 -0.20 -6.16
C LEU A 101 1.21 -0.63 -6.05
N GLU A 102 2.15 0.28 -6.35
CA GLU A 102 3.57 0.02 -6.15
C GLU A 102 3.91 -0.25 -4.68
N TYR A 103 3.32 0.52 -3.75
CA TYR A 103 3.45 0.27 -2.32
C TYR A 103 2.96 -1.15 -1.96
N VAL A 104 1.77 -1.54 -2.40
CA VAL A 104 1.20 -2.86 -2.12
C VAL A 104 2.11 -3.97 -2.64
N GLU A 105 2.53 -3.89 -3.90
CA GLU A 105 3.40 -4.89 -4.54
C GLU A 105 4.73 -5.03 -3.78
N ALA A 106 5.36 -3.90 -3.44
CA ALA A 106 6.62 -3.88 -2.75
C ALA A 106 6.51 -4.48 -1.33
N VAL A 107 5.46 -4.16 -0.58
CA VAL A 107 5.26 -4.75 0.75
C VAL A 107 4.98 -6.24 0.66
N GLN A 108 4.16 -6.69 -0.29
CA GLN A 108 3.90 -8.13 -0.49
C GLN A 108 5.20 -8.90 -0.76
N GLN A 109 6.07 -8.39 -1.62
CA GLN A 109 7.39 -8.99 -1.89
C GLN A 109 8.31 -8.96 -0.66
N ALA A 110 8.22 -7.94 0.19
CA ALA A 110 8.97 -7.90 1.45
C ALA A 110 8.48 -8.98 2.42
N LEU A 111 7.16 -9.15 2.55
CA LEU A 111 6.55 -10.15 3.42
C LEU A 111 6.87 -11.57 2.97
N GLU A 112 6.89 -11.84 1.66
CA GLU A 112 7.30 -13.14 1.12
C GLU A 112 8.73 -13.51 1.55
N LYS A 113 9.68 -12.58 1.44
CA LYS A 113 11.06 -12.79 1.89
C LYS A 113 11.17 -13.01 3.39
N ILE A 114 10.39 -12.27 4.19
CA ILE A 114 10.34 -12.48 5.64
C ILE A 114 9.84 -13.89 5.95
N THR A 115 8.78 -14.35 5.29
CA THR A 115 8.25 -15.71 5.47
C THR A 115 9.30 -16.78 5.13
N GLN A 116 10.02 -16.62 4.01
CA GLN A 116 11.11 -17.52 3.62
C GLN A 116 12.23 -17.56 4.67
N ASN A 117 12.58 -16.41 5.25
CA ASN A 117 13.59 -16.33 6.30
C ASN A 117 13.11 -17.03 7.59
N LEU A 118 11.86 -16.83 7.99
CA LEU A 118 11.29 -17.52 9.16
C LEU A 118 11.33 -19.03 8.98
N GLU A 119 10.94 -19.54 7.81
CA GLU A 119 11.00 -20.97 7.48
C GLU A 119 12.43 -21.52 7.56
N THR A 120 13.40 -20.74 7.10
CA THR A 120 14.82 -21.11 7.12
C THR A 120 15.36 -21.21 8.55
N VAL A 121 14.98 -20.27 9.42
CA VAL A 121 15.34 -20.27 10.84
C VAL A 121 14.68 -21.45 11.57
N GLU A 122 13.38 -21.65 11.37
CA GLU A 122 12.61 -22.75 11.99
C GLU A 122 13.08 -24.14 11.54
N ALA A 123 13.62 -24.26 10.32
CA ALA A 123 14.26 -25.47 9.82
C ALA A 123 15.64 -25.75 10.44
N GLY A 124 16.12 -24.90 11.36
CA GLY A 124 17.40 -25.04 12.05
C GLY A 124 18.61 -24.60 11.22
N ASN A 125 18.41 -23.78 10.18
CA ASN A 125 19.47 -23.29 9.31
C ASN A 125 19.60 -21.75 9.33
N PRO A 126 19.76 -21.10 10.51
CA PRO A 126 19.78 -19.64 10.61
C PRO A 126 20.91 -18.98 9.78
N ASP A 127 22.01 -19.70 9.53
CA ASP A 127 23.13 -19.21 8.71
C ASP A 127 22.79 -19.12 7.20
N ASN A 128 21.67 -19.72 6.77
CA ASN A 128 21.21 -19.73 5.37
C ASN A 128 20.13 -18.67 5.09
N VAL A 129 19.91 -17.72 6.00
CA VAL A 129 19.00 -16.59 5.78
C VAL A 129 19.62 -15.65 4.74
N GLU A 130 19.13 -15.75 3.50
CA GLU A 130 19.67 -15.00 2.35
C GLU A 130 18.70 -13.94 1.79
N ALA A 131 17.40 -14.05 2.05
CA ALA A 131 16.41 -13.16 1.43
C ALA A 131 16.37 -11.80 2.15
N ASP A 132 16.91 -10.75 1.52
CA ASP A 132 16.86 -9.38 2.07
C ASP A 132 15.55 -8.65 1.71
N PRO A 133 14.67 -8.35 2.69
CA PRO A 133 13.44 -7.59 2.46
C PRO A 133 13.65 -6.07 2.36
N GLU A 134 14.79 -5.52 2.80
CA GLU A 134 15.03 -4.08 2.90
C GLU A 134 14.91 -3.32 1.55
N PRO A 135 15.38 -3.85 0.41
CA PRO A 135 15.16 -3.22 -0.90
C PRO A 135 13.67 -3.00 -1.21
N ASN A 136 12.82 -3.95 -0.82
CA ASN A 136 11.39 -3.89 -1.06
C ASN A 136 10.72 -2.87 -0.12
N PHE A 137 11.13 -2.81 1.15
CA PHE A 137 10.66 -1.75 2.06
C PHE A 137 11.10 -0.35 1.62
N ASN A 138 12.30 -0.21 1.04
CA ASN A 138 12.75 1.05 0.47
C ASN A 138 11.90 1.47 -0.74
N ARG A 139 11.54 0.52 -1.61
CA ARG A 139 10.60 0.75 -2.73
C ARG A 139 9.23 1.19 -2.20
N ALA A 140 8.67 0.48 -1.22
CA ALA A 140 7.39 0.82 -0.59
C ALA A 140 7.39 2.24 0.02
N ARG A 141 8.46 2.61 0.74
CA ARG A 141 8.60 3.95 1.33
C ARG A 141 8.63 5.04 0.27
N LYS A 142 9.41 4.83 -0.80
CA LYS A 142 9.50 5.77 -1.93
C LYS A 142 8.16 5.94 -2.65
N ALA A 143 7.41 4.85 -2.81
CA ALA A 143 6.07 4.88 -3.38
C ALA A 143 5.12 5.74 -2.54
N LEU A 144 5.10 5.55 -1.21
CA LEU A 144 4.32 6.40 -0.30
C LEU A 144 4.75 7.88 -0.30
N GLU A 145 6.06 8.16 -0.36
CA GLU A 145 6.56 9.52 -0.48
C GLU A 145 6.09 10.21 -1.77
N ASN A 146 6.09 9.48 -2.89
CA ASN A 146 5.61 9.99 -4.17
C ASN A 146 4.09 10.17 -4.18
N HIS A 147 3.36 9.22 -3.62
CA HIS A 147 1.92 9.32 -3.37
C HIS A 147 1.60 10.63 -2.62
N ASN A 148 2.29 10.90 -1.51
CA ASN A 148 2.05 12.08 -0.67
C ASN A 148 2.27 13.40 -1.42
N LYS A 149 3.24 13.43 -2.35
CA LYS A 149 3.49 14.60 -3.21
C LYS A 149 2.37 14.82 -4.24
N VAL A 150 1.75 13.75 -4.72
CA VAL A 150 0.70 13.82 -5.75
C VAL A 150 -0.66 14.19 -5.18
N VAL A 151 -1.01 13.66 -4.00
CA VAL A 151 -2.29 14.00 -3.35
C VAL A 151 -2.35 15.45 -2.88
N ASP A 152 -1.20 16.11 -2.76
CA ASP A 152 -1.16 17.54 -2.47
C ASP A 152 -1.86 18.36 -3.58
N GLY A 153 -2.83 19.17 -3.17
CA GLY A 153 -3.68 19.95 -4.06
C GLY A 153 -4.72 19.16 -4.89
N LEU A 154 -4.83 17.83 -4.75
CA LEU A 154 -5.83 17.02 -5.47
C LEU A 154 -7.27 17.45 -5.10
N GLY A 155 -7.53 17.70 -3.81
CA GLY A 155 -8.85 18.12 -3.33
C GLY A 155 -9.32 19.46 -3.90
N LYS A 156 -8.41 20.37 -4.27
CA LYS A 156 -8.76 21.64 -4.93
C LYS A 156 -9.22 21.38 -6.36
N ASN A 157 -8.48 20.58 -7.12
CA ASN A 157 -8.80 20.27 -8.52
C ASN A 157 -10.12 19.50 -8.63
N MET A 158 -10.38 18.54 -7.72
CA MET A 158 -11.65 17.80 -7.68
C MET A 158 -12.86 18.68 -7.34
N ARG A 159 -12.72 19.65 -6.42
CA ARG A 159 -13.80 20.61 -6.14
C ARG A 159 -14.13 21.48 -7.35
N ILE A 160 -13.12 21.91 -8.09
CA ILE A 160 -13.31 22.71 -9.31
C ILE A 160 -13.99 21.87 -10.38
N LEU A 161 -13.51 20.65 -10.62
CA LEU A 161 -14.11 19.72 -11.58
C LEU A 161 -15.59 19.42 -11.26
N ASN A 162 -15.90 19.14 -9.99
CA ASN A 162 -17.29 18.91 -9.55
C ASN A 162 -18.20 20.13 -9.75
N ALA A 163 -17.67 21.35 -9.70
CA ALA A 163 -18.44 22.56 -9.97
C ALA A 163 -18.83 22.72 -11.45
N TYR A 164 -18.12 22.04 -12.37
CA TYR A 164 -18.43 22.02 -13.80
C TYR A 164 -19.32 20.82 -14.22
N LEU A 165 -19.40 19.79 -13.39
CA LEU A 165 -20.20 18.57 -13.65
C LEU A 165 -21.60 18.60 -13.02
N MET A 166 -21.91 19.62 -12.20
CA MET A 166 -23.25 19.89 -11.61
C MET A 166 -23.98 21.01 -12.37
#